data_AF-A0A4Q2TZ42-F1
#
_entry.id   AF-A0A4Q2TZ42-F1
#
_cell.length_a   1.000
_cell.length_b   1.000
_cell.length_c   1.000
_cell.angle_alpha   90.00
_cell.angle_beta   90.00
_cell.angle_gamma   90.00
#
_symmetry.space_group_name_H-M   'P 1'
#
loop_
_entity.id
_entity.type
_entity.pdbx_description
1 polymer ?
#
loop_
_entity_poly.entity_id
_entity_poly.type
_entity_poly.pdbx_seq_one_letter_code
_entity_poly.pdbx_strand_id
1 'polypeptide(L)' 'MRLHPGDRLELILHRGPKVRDNADFAFIDPTGKIEWAAPDRGIVRITDPLEQRGEIVELVADWISATGANPTE' A
#
# COMPACT_ATOMS: atom_id res chain seq x y z
N MET A 1 22.68 4.67 -5.29
CA MET A 1 21.67 5.05 -4.27
C MET A 1 20.84 6.18 -4.85
N ARG A 2 19.54 5.96 -5.10
CA ARG A 2 18.68 6.96 -5.76
C ARG A 2 18.07 7.85 -4.68
N LEU A 3 18.77 8.94 -4.37
CA LEU A 3 18.49 9.84 -3.24
C LEU A 3 17.40 10.87 -3.50
N HIS A 4 17.02 11.10 -4.77
CA HIS A 4 15.98 12.06 -5.12
C HIS A 4 14.75 11.34 -5.67
N PRO A 5 13.58 11.45 -5.01
CA PRO A 5 12.34 11.25 -5.76
C PRO A 5 12.34 12.32 -6.86
N GLY A 6 12.11 11.90 -8.10
CA GLY A 6 11.84 12.88 -9.18
C GLY A 6 10.50 13.57 -8.93
N ASP A 7 9.92 14.18 -9.96
CA ASP A 7 8.56 14.71 -9.93
C ASP A 7 7.50 13.59 -9.89
N ARG A 8 7.53 12.75 -8.84
CA ARG A 8 6.62 11.62 -8.65
C ARG A 8 6.12 11.57 -7.23
N LEU A 9 4.85 11.24 -7.10
CA LEU A 9 4.19 10.96 -5.84
C LEU A 9 3.92 9.45 -5.77
N GLU A 10 4.36 8.82 -4.69
CA GLU A 10 4.21 7.38 -4.46
C GLU A 10 3.59 7.16 -3.08
N LEU A 11 2.54 6.34 -3.03
CA LEU A 11 1.98 5.81 -1.80
C LEU A 11 2.62 4.45 -1.54
N ILE A 12 3.21 4.28 -0.37
CA ILE A 12 3.85 3.03 0.05
C ILE A 12 2.96 2.34 1.08
N LEU A 13 2.45 1.16 0.71
CA LEU A 13 1.65 0.29 1.57
C LEU A 13 2.61 -0.69 2.24
N HIS A 14 2.76 -0.59 3.56
CA HIS A 14 3.68 -1.43 4.32
C HIS A 14 3.00 -2.04 5.54
N ARG A 15 3.34 -3.31 5.87
CA ARG A 15 2.72 -4.09 6.95
C ARG A 15 3.46 -4.00 8.30
N GLY A 16 4.35 -3.03 8.43
CA GLY A 16 5.08 -2.74 9.66
C GLY A 16 6.56 -3.13 9.61
N PRO A 17 7.36 -2.70 10.59
CA PRO A 17 8.82 -2.75 10.53
C PRO A 17 9.43 -4.14 10.82
N LYS A 18 8.63 -5.08 11.32
CA LYS A 18 9.07 -6.46 11.61
C LYS A 18 8.56 -7.38 10.51
N VAL A 19 9.43 -8.24 10.00
CA VAL A 19 9.03 -9.33 9.09
C VAL A 19 7.98 -10.18 9.82
N ARG A 20 6.79 -10.25 9.24
CA ARG A 20 5.73 -11.17 9.65
C ARG A 20 5.84 -12.42 8.76
N ASP A 21 5.56 -13.60 9.30
CA ASP A 21 5.40 -14.78 8.46
C ASP A 21 4.16 -14.56 7.59
N ASN A 22 4.35 -14.60 6.27
CA ASN A 22 3.46 -13.96 5.31
C ASN A 22 2.72 -14.96 4.43
N ALA A 23 2.72 -16.25 4.79
CA ALA A 23 2.11 -17.30 3.97
C ALA A 23 0.61 -17.04 3.69
N ASP A 24 -0.10 -16.39 4.62
CA ASP A 24 -1.56 -16.31 4.59
C ASP A 24 -2.12 -14.90 4.34
N PHE A 25 -1.27 -13.86 4.28
CA PHE A 25 -1.77 -12.51 4.00
C PHE A 25 -1.89 -12.28 2.50
N ALA A 26 -3.13 -12.05 2.05
CA ALA A 26 -3.42 -11.54 0.73
C ALA A 26 -4.23 -10.26 0.86
N PHE A 27 -3.83 -9.23 0.12
CA PHE A 27 -4.66 -8.05 -0.11
C PHE A 27 -5.20 -8.15 -1.54
N ILE A 28 -6.52 -8.21 -1.68
CA ILE A 28 -7.16 -8.14 -3.00
C ILE A 28 -7.09 -6.67 -3.42
N ASP A 29 -6.38 -6.40 -4.51
CA ASP A 29 -6.31 -5.08 -5.11
C ASP A 29 -7.38 -4.93 -6.20
N PRO A 30 -8.55 -4.32 -5.92
CA PRO A 30 -9.57 -4.11 -6.93
C PRO A 30 -9.15 -3.07 -7.98
N THR A 31 -8.14 -2.25 -7.69
CA THR A 31 -7.66 -1.18 -8.59
C THR A 31 -6.66 -1.69 -9.61
N GLY A 32 -5.94 -2.77 -9.28
CA GLY A 32 -4.82 -3.31 -10.06
C GLY A 32 -3.61 -2.36 -10.14
N LYS A 33 -3.56 -1.32 -9.29
CA LYS A 33 -2.53 -0.26 -9.32
C LYS A 33 -1.38 -0.52 -8.35
N ILE A 34 -1.48 -1.53 -7.48
CA ILE A 34 -0.41 -1.87 -6.55
C ILE A 34 0.68 -2.66 -7.27
N GLU A 35 1.88 -2.08 -7.34
CA GLU A 35 3.10 -2.81 -7.66
C GLU A 35 3.73 -3.37 -6.37
N TRP A 36 3.83 -4.69 -6.26
CA TRP A 36 4.45 -5.35 -5.11
C TRP A 36 5.97 -5.41 -5.26
N ALA A 37 6.67 -4.54 -4.54
CA ALA A 37 8.14 -4.52 -4.49
C ALA A 37 8.72 -5.54 -3.48
N ALA A 38 7.88 -6.10 -2.60
CA ALA A 38 8.14 -7.21 -1.70
C ALA A 38 6.79 -7.79 -1.19
N PRO A 39 6.74 -8.98 -0.57
CA PRO A 39 5.49 -9.56 -0.05
C PRO A 39 4.74 -8.71 0.99
N ASP A 40 5.42 -7.76 1.62
CA ASP A 40 4.89 -6.87 2.66
C ASP A 40 4.95 -5.38 2.27
N ARG A 41 5.26 -5.10 0.99
CA ARG A 41 5.46 -3.73 0.49
C ARG A 41 4.85 -3.55 -0.91
N GLY A 42 3.71 -2.87 -0.94
CA GLY A 42 3.06 -2.39 -2.15
C GLY A 42 3.41 -0.93 -2.44
N ILE A 43 3.46 -0.58 -3.73
CA ILE A 43 3.73 0.77 -4.22
C ILE A 43 2.62 1.17 -5.18
N VAL A 44 2.01 2.32 -4.94
CA VAL A 44 1.04 2.94 -5.85
C VAL A 44 1.63 4.24 -6.34
N ARG A 45 1.71 4.41 -7.66
CA ARG A 45 2.16 5.66 -8.28
C ARG A 45 0.96 6.59 -8.48
N ILE A 46 1.07 7.80 -7.97
CA ILE A 46 0.04 8.83 -8.07
C ILE A 46 0.49 9.83 -9.14
N THR A 47 -0.27 9.90 -10.23
CA THR A 47 0.03 10.77 -11.37
C THR A 47 -0.75 12.08 -11.30
N ASP A 48 -1.97 12.03 -10.77
CA ASP A 48 -2.80 13.20 -10.50
C ASP A 48 -3.50 13.03 -9.13
N PRO A 49 -3.00 13.68 -8.07
CA PRO A 49 -3.55 13.49 -6.73
C PRO A 49 -4.95 14.09 -6.55
N LEU A 50 -5.37 15.04 -7.38
CA LEU A 50 -6.70 15.64 -7.28
C LEU A 50 -7.75 14.74 -7.94
N GLU A 51 -7.45 14.24 -9.14
CA GLU A 51 -8.32 13.31 -9.85
C GLU A 51 -8.43 11.96 -9.12
N GLN A 52 -7.31 11.46 -8.58
CA GLN A 52 -7.24 10.12 -7.97
C GLN A 52 -7.65 10.11 -6.48
N ARG A 53 -8.02 11.26 -5.90
CA ARG A 53 -8.25 11.39 -4.46
C ARG A 53 -9.24 10.37 -3.91
N GLY A 54 -10.38 10.17 -4.59
CA GLY A 54 -11.44 9.26 -4.12
C GLY A 54 -10.94 7.82 -4.02
N GLU A 55 -10.35 7.33 -5.11
CA GLU A 55 -9.76 6.00 -5.19
C GLU A 55 -8.62 5.79 -4.20
N ILE A 56 -7.74 6.78 -4.03
CA ILE A 56 -6.65 6.72 -3.04
C ILE A 56 -7.22 6.58 -1.63
N VAL A 57 -8.27 7.32 -1.29
CA VAL A 57 -8.92 7.25 0.02
C VAL A 57 -9.55 5.88 0.26
N GLU A 58 -10.26 5.34 -0.73
CA GLU A 58 -10.85 3.99 -0.64
C GLU A 58 -9.77 2.93 -0.48
N LEU A 59 -8.71 2.99 -1.29
CA LEU A 59 -7.59 2.05 -1.20
C LEU A 59 -6.90 2.08 0.17
N VAL A 60 -6.70 3.28 0.73
CA VAL A 60 -6.11 3.45 2.06
C VAL A 60 -7.05 2.92 3.14
N ALA A 61 -8.36 3.13 3.02
CA ALA A 61 -9.34 2.59 3.95
C ALA A 61 -9.36 1.06 3.94
N ASP A 62 -9.36 0.45 2.75
CA ASP A 62 -9.29 -1.00 2.58
C ASP A 62 -7.98 -1.56 3.14
N TRP A 63 -6.86 -0.88 2.89
CA TRP A 63 -5.56 -1.26 3.44
C TRP A 63 -5.56 -1.23 4.98
N ILE A 64 -6.11 -0.17 5.58
CA ILE A 64 -6.23 -0.05 7.04
C ILE A 64 -7.13 -1.16 7.58
N SER A 65 -8.25 -1.47 6.95
CA SER A 65 -9.14 -2.56 7.36
C SER A 65 -8.42 -3.92 7.33
N ALA A 66 -7.69 -4.20 6.25
CA ALA A 66 -6.96 -5.45 6.06
C ALA A 66 -5.75 -5.61 7.02
N THR A 67 -5.19 -4.51 7.54
CA THR A 67 -3.97 -4.54 8.36
C THR A 67 -4.17 -4.11 9.82
N GLY A 68 -5.29 -3.46 10.12
CA GLY A 68 -5.70 -2.97 11.43
C GLY A 68 -6.50 -3.96 12.26
N ALA A 69 -6.88 -5.11 11.68
CA ALA A 69 -7.35 -6.25 12.44
C ALA A 69 -6.19 -6.82 13.28
N ASN A 70 -5.99 -6.27 14.48
CA ASN A 70 -5.23 -6.98 15.50
C ASN A 70 -6.00 -8.26 15.86
N PRO A 71 -5.39 -9.46 15.82
CA PRO A 71 -5.91 -10.56 16.61
C PRO A 71 -5.88 -10.07 18.06
N THR A 72 -7.03 -10.14 18.71
CA THR A 72 -7.29 -9.79 20.11
C THR A 72 -6.08 -10.01 21.02
N GLU A 73 -5.62 -8.96 21.71
CA GLU A 73 -4.92 -9.09 22.99
C GLU A 73 -5.94 -9.35 24.11
#